data_AF-A0AAQ4DJU4-F1
#
_entry.id   AF-A0AAQ4DJU4-F1
#
_cell.length_a   1.000
_cell.length_b   1.000
_cell.length_c   1.000
_cell.angle_alpha   90.00
_cell.angle_beta   90.00
_cell.angle_gamma   90.00
#
_symmetry.space_group_name_H-M   'P 1'
#
loop_
_entity.id
_entity.type
_entity.pdbx_description
1 polymer ?
#
loop_
_entity_poly.entity_id
_entity_poly.type
_entity_poly.pdbx_seq_one_letter_code
_entity_poly.pdbx_strand_id
1 'polypeptide(L)'
;MQLRLGGDGQLSFRDRKLANVMYSCPDLCPNRRSTQCENEGFLFQSKDADDDEPCSCVCPSNTAGVQCEELRGTYYGDPVCGGNVTEAGKIIESPGFPNRNVDYKGCTWWIQAPVGQVPRLTFEEFSIEPRLALPEENPASTYNGQCALERLEVRTRDRFHGKMYCGKEIKPNETLTAQASEMVLILGKKRTNTGKGFRARVDFVDKPTGVSEIVNIITGAINVAENFVQAQMTGR
;
A
#
# COMPACT_ATOMS: atom_id res chain seq x y z
N MET A 1 -7.26 5.83 -3.74
CA MET A 1 -6.54 5.15 -4.84
C MET A 1 -6.57 3.66 -4.57
N GLN A 2 -6.98 2.83 -5.54
CA GLN A 2 -7.01 1.37 -5.40
C GLN A 2 -5.74 0.79 -6.00
N LEU A 3 -4.86 0.26 -5.14
CA LEU A 3 -3.55 -0.28 -5.53
C LEU A 3 -3.54 -1.81 -5.60
N ARG A 4 -4.70 -2.45 -5.39
CA ARG A 4 -4.93 -3.89 -5.60
C ARG A 4 -6.31 -4.13 -6.22
N LEU A 5 -6.32 -4.94 -7.27
CA LEU A 5 -7.53 -5.48 -7.88
C LEU A 5 -8.00 -6.71 -7.09
N GLY A 6 -9.20 -6.64 -6.51
CA GLY A 6 -9.84 -7.76 -5.81
C GLY A 6 -9.33 -8.06 -4.39
N GLY A 7 -10.17 -8.77 -3.63
CA GLY A 7 -9.87 -9.32 -2.30
C GLY A 7 -11.05 -10.15 -1.76
N ASP A 8 -10.78 -11.28 -1.10
CA ASP A 8 -11.79 -12.22 -0.56
C ASP A 8 -12.69 -12.93 -1.61
N GLY A 9 -12.16 -13.20 -2.82
CA GLY A 9 -12.87 -13.99 -3.84
C GLY A 9 -13.96 -13.23 -4.61
N GLN A 10 -14.14 -11.93 -4.35
CA GLN A 10 -15.01 -11.05 -5.14
C GLN A 10 -14.27 -9.77 -5.53
N LEU A 11 -14.57 -9.28 -6.73
CA LEU A 11 -14.09 -7.99 -7.22
C LEU A 11 -14.91 -6.87 -6.58
N SER A 12 -14.25 -5.83 -6.08
CA SER A 12 -14.95 -4.63 -5.62
C SER A 12 -15.69 -3.98 -6.79
N PHE A 13 -16.66 -3.11 -6.51
CA PHE A 13 -17.37 -2.37 -7.56
C PHE A 13 -16.40 -1.61 -8.48
N ARG A 14 -15.35 -1.00 -7.91
CA ARG A 14 -14.31 -0.30 -8.68
C ARG A 14 -13.46 -1.24 -9.53
N ASP A 15 -13.17 -2.45 -9.03
CA ASP A 15 -12.48 -3.46 -9.84
C ASP A 15 -13.33 -3.90 -11.03
N ARG A 16 -14.63 -4.13 -10.80
CA ARG A 16 -15.59 -4.46 -11.87
C ARG A 16 -15.67 -3.33 -12.89
N LYS A 17 -15.77 -2.08 -12.43
CA LYS A 17 -15.78 -0.90 -13.30
C LYS A 17 -14.50 -0.78 -14.12
N LEU A 18 -13.34 -0.95 -13.47
CA LEU A 18 -12.05 -0.90 -14.15
C LEU A 18 -11.94 -2.01 -15.20
N ALA A 19 -12.30 -3.25 -14.86
CA ALA A 19 -12.33 -4.36 -15.80
C ALA A 19 -13.30 -4.08 -16.97
N ASN A 20 -14.49 -3.57 -16.68
CA ASN A 20 -15.49 -3.19 -17.68
C ASN A 20 -14.94 -2.21 -18.72
N VAL A 21 -14.19 -1.20 -18.27
CA VAL A 21 -13.54 -0.22 -19.15
C VAL A 21 -12.36 -0.84 -19.89
N MET A 22 -11.51 -1.61 -19.20
CA MET A 22 -10.33 -2.23 -19.80
C MET A 22 -10.67 -3.21 -20.93
N TYR A 23 -11.74 -3.99 -20.76
CA TYR A 23 -12.22 -4.94 -21.77
C TYR A 23 -13.21 -4.32 -22.76
N SER A 24 -13.41 -3.00 -22.72
CA SER A 24 -14.30 -2.26 -23.63
C SER A 24 -15.73 -2.80 -23.65
N CYS A 25 -16.21 -3.37 -22.55
CA CYS A 25 -17.57 -3.89 -22.43
C CYS A 25 -18.68 -2.87 -22.79
N PRO A 26 -18.53 -1.55 -22.53
CA PRO A 26 -19.52 -0.57 -22.97
C PRO A 26 -19.71 -0.49 -24.49
N ASP A 27 -18.75 -0.97 -25.29
CA ASP A 27 -18.86 -0.96 -26.75
C ASP A 27 -19.94 -1.93 -27.27
N LEU A 28 -20.31 -2.93 -26.46
CA LEU A 28 -21.39 -3.87 -26.75
C LEU A 28 -22.78 -3.26 -26.53
N CYS A 29 -22.86 -2.10 -25.87
CA CYS A 29 -24.14 -1.50 -25.49
C CYS A 29 -24.74 -0.65 -26.62
N PRO A 30 -25.92 -1.00 -27.16
CA PRO A 30 -26.58 -0.20 -28.20
C PRO A 30 -26.89 1.24 -27.74
N ASN A 31 -27.20 1.40 -26.45
CA ASN A 31 -27.54 2.66 -25.81
C ASN A 31 -26.34 3.42 -25.21
N ARG A 32 -25.08 3.04 -25.52
CA ARG A 32 -23.88 3.69 -24.96
C ARG A 32 -23.86 5.21 -25.14
N ARG A 33 -24.42 5.72 -26.24
CA ARG A 33 -24.44 7.16 -26.55
C ARG A 33 -25.63 7.90 -25.95
N SER A 34 -26.71 7.20 -25.63
CA SER A 34 -27.96 7.78 -25.13
C SER A 34 -28.14 7.64 -23.62
N THR A 35 -27.45 6.70 -22.98
CA THR A 35 -27.54 6.44 -21.55
C THR A 35 -26.20 6.67 -20.88
N GLN A 36 -26.17 7.54 -19.88
CA GLN A 36 -24.99 7.77 -19.04
C GLN A 36 -25.34 7.39 -17.60
N CYS A 37 -24.55 6.49 -17.01
CA CYS A 37 -24.68 6.18 -15.60
C CYS A 37 -24.02 7.29 -14.78
N GLU A 38 -24.75 7.83 -13.83
CA GLU A 38 -24.29 8.83 -12.87
C GLU A 38 -23.51 8.18 -11.73
N ASN A 39 -22.97 9.01 -10.84
CA ASN A 39 -22.57 8.57 -9.51
C ASN A 39 -21.58 7.38 -9.53
N GLU A 40 -20.55 7.47 -10.39
CA GLU A 40 -19.58 6.39 -10.65
C GLU A 40 -20.16 5.05 -11.16
N GLY A 41 -21.44 4.97 -11.53
CA GLY A 41 -22.02 3.83 -12.24
C GLY A 41 -21.33 3.50 -13.56
N PHE A 42 -21.61 2.31 -14.11
CA PHE A 42 -21.15 1.93 -15.45
C PHE A 42 -22.19 1.09 -16.19
N LEU A 43 -22.24 1.23 -17.51
CA LEU A 43 -23.08 0.41 -18.38
C LEU A 43 -22.50 -1.01 -18.49
N PHE A 44 -23.39 -1.99 -18.43
CA PHE A 44 -23.05 -3.40 -18.58
C PHE A 44 -24.19 -4.13 -19.30
N GLN A 45 -23.82 -4.99 -20.24
CA GLN A 45 -24.76 -5.94 -20.87
C GLN A 45 -24.77 -7.21 -20.02
N SER A 46 -25.97 -7.67 -19.64
CA SER A 46 -26.09 -8.95 -18.92
C SER A 46 -25.58 -10.09 -19.80
N LYS A 47 -25.05 -11.15 -19.20
CA LYS A 47 -24.52 -12.31 -19.94
C LYS A 47 -25.58 -13.00 -20.80
N ASP A 48 -26.83 -12.93 -20.36
CA ASP A 48 -27.97 -13.60 -20.99
C ASP A 48 -28.84 -12.63 -21.81
N ALA A 49 -28.39 -11.37 -21.97
CA ALA A 49 -29.09 -10.38 -22.78
C ALA A 49 -28.73 -10.56 -24.27
N ASP A 50 -29.71 -10.33 -25.14
CA ASP A 50 -29.49 -10.31 -26.58
C ASP A 50 -28.60 -9.11 -26.99
N ASP A 51 -27.92 -9.23 -28.14
CA ASP A 51 -27.02 -8.19 -28.66
C ASP A 51 -27.73 -6.84 -28.89
N ASP A 52 -29.02 -6.86 -29.19
CA ASP A 52 -29.84 -5.66 -29.43
C ASP A 52 -30.48 -5.10 -28.16
N GLU A 53 -30.37 -5.79 -27.02
CA GLU A 53 -30.99 -5.35 -25.77
C GLU A 53 -30.20 -4.16 -25.16
N PRO A 54 -30.88 -3.08 -24.74
CA PRO A 54 -30.20 -1.94 -24.13
C PRO A 54 -29.53 -2.35 -22.81
N CYS A 55 -28.28 -1.93 -22.63
CA CYS A 55 -27.56 -2.15 -21.38
C CYS A 55 -28.18 -1.39 -20.21
N SER A 56 -28.02 -1.96 -19.03
CA SER A 56 -28.41 -1.34 -17.76
C SER A 56 -27.21 -0.76 -17.02
N CYS A 57 -27.47 0.22 -16.16
CA CYS A 57 -26.45 0.76 -15.27
C CYS A 57 -26.25 -0.17 -14.07
N VAL A 58 -25.00 -0.55 -13.83
CA VAL A 58 -24.60 -1.20 -12.58
C VAL A 58 -24.21 -0.11 -11.60
N CYS A 59 -24.98 0.00 -10.52
CA CYS A 59 -24.83 1.07 -9.54
C CYS A 59 -23.88 0.69 -8.39
N PRO A 60 -23.02 1.62 -7.95
CA PRO A 60 -22.24 1.41 -6.74
C PRO A 60 -23.12 1.33 -5.50
N SER A 61 -22.54 0.84 -4.41
CA SER A 61 -23.24 0.77 -3.12
C SER A 61 -23.79 2.14 -2.71
N ASN A 62 -24.94 2.12 -2.04
CA ASN A 62 -25.67 3.31 -1.60
C ASN A 62 -26.12 4.25 -2.73
N THR A 63 -26.23 3.74 -3.96
CA THR A 63 -26.92 4.43 -5.06
C THR A 63 -28.02 3.58 -5.68
N ALA A 64 -29.01 4.24 -6.27
CA ALA A 64 -30.16 3.60 -6.89
C ALA A 64 -30.71 4.46 -8.04
N GLY A 65 -31.78 3.98 -8.68
CA GLY A 65 -32.31 4.57 -9.90
C GLY A 65 -31.80 3.86 -11.15
N VAL A 66 -32.37 4.21 -12.30
CA VAL A 66 -32.05 3.56 -13.59
C VAL A 66 -30.69 3.97 -14.14
N GLN A 67 -30.22 5.15 -13.75
CA GLN A 67 -28.92 5.73 -14.08
C GLN A 67 -28.01 5.86 -12.85
N CYS A 68 -28.40 5.29 -11.70
CA CYS A 68 -27.71 5.45 -10.42
C CYS A 68 -27.78 6.88 -9.84
N GLU A 69 -28.77 7.67 -10.26
CA GLU A 69 -28.98 9.07 -9.92
C GLU A 69 -29.32 9.31 -8.44
N GLU A 70 -29.90 8.33 -7.75
CA GLU A 70 -30.29 8.45 -6.34
C GLU A 70 -29.11 8.17 -5.41
N LEU A 71 -28.74 9.15 -4.57
CA LEU A 71 -27.78 8.97 -3.48
C LEU A 71 -28.48 8.61 -2.16
N ARG A 72 -28.21 7.42 -1.63
CA ARG A 72 -28.74 6.93 -0.33
C ARG A 72 -27.71 7.01 0.80
N GLY A 73 -26.48 7.44 0.50
CA GLY A 73 -25.38 7.55 1.43
C GLY A 73 -24.05 7.71 0.70
N THR A 74 -22.94 7.52 1.41
CA THR A 74 -21.61 7.51 0.78
C THR A 74 -21.39 6.18 0.04
N TYR A 75 -20.86 6.25 -1.18
CA TYR A 75 -20.58 5.08 -2.03
C TYR A 75 -19.82 3.95 -1.33
N TYR A 76 -18.87 4.37 -0.51
CA TYR A 76 -18.07 3.52 0.35
C TYR A 76 -18.08 4.20 1.72
N GLY A 77 -18.25 3.42 2.78
CA GLY A 77 -17.96 3.92 4.13
C GLY A 77 -16.50 4.37 4.20
N ASP A 78 -16.19 5.25 5.14
CA ASP A 78 -14.81 5.69 5.34
C ASP A 78 -13.90 4.48 5.57
N PRO A 79 -12.79 4.36 4.84
CA PRO A 79 -11.88 3.25 5.01
C PRO A 79 -11.30 3.31 6.42
N VAL A 80 -11.30 2.17 7.11
CA VAL A 80 -10.75 2.03 8.47
C VAL A 80 -9.25 2.40 8.52
N CYS A 81 -8.56 2.34 7.38
CA CYS A 81 -7.14 2.64 7.24
C CYS A 81 -6.73 2.95 5.80
N GLY A 82 -5.51 3.47 5.65
CA GLY A 82 -4.90 3.79 4.36
C GLY A 82 -5.07 5.26 3.98
N GLY A 83 -4.90 5.54 2.69
CA GLY A 83 -5.05 6.87 2.11
C GLY A 83 -3.71 7.54 1.81
N ASN A 84 -3.80 8.82 1.45
CA ASN A 84 -2.63 9.61 1.08
C ASN A 84 -2.01 10.28 2.32
N VAL A 85 -0.69 10.33 2.34
CA VAL A 85 0.09 11.02 3.38
C VAL A 85 1.04 11.99 2.70
N THR A 86 0.74 13.27 2.85
CA THR A 86 1.46 14.39 2.24
C THR A 86 2.06 15.34 3.29
N GLU A 87 1.90 15.00 4.58
CA GLU A 87 2.33 15.81 5.72
C GLU A 87 3.36 15.05 6.54
N ALA A 88 4.43 15.74 6.96
CA ALA A 88 5.44 15.21 7.87
C ALA A 88 4.91 15.15 9.31
N GLY A 89 5.51 14.30 10.14
CA GLY A 89 5.10 14.07 11.52
C GLY A 89 3.84 13.22 11.69
N LYS A 90 3.20 12.80 10.59
CA LYS A 90 1.99 11.97 10.63
C LYS A 90 2.31 10.59 11.21
N ILE A 91 1.45 10.11 12.09
CA ILE A 91 1.51 8.76 12.64
C ILE A 91 0.59 7.86 11.82
N ILE A 92 1.11 6.71 11.39
CA ILE A 92 0.36 5.66 10.71
C ILE A 92 0.32 4.45 11.63
N GLU A 93 -0.89 3.92 11.82
CA GLU A 93 -1.15 2.75 12.65
C GLU A 93 -1.98 1.72 11.89
N SER A 94 -1.75 0.44 12.18
CA SER A 94 -2.70 -0.61 11.82
C SER A 94 -4.00 -0.44 12.61
N PRO A 95 -5.18 -0.70 12.01
CA PRO A 95 -6.46 -0.59 12.72
C PRO A 95 -6.50 -1.32 14.07
N GLY A 96 -7.01 -0.62 15.09
CA GLY A 96 -7.17 -1.17 16.43
C GLY A 96 -5.85 -1.34 17.20
N PHE A 97 -4.71 -0.84 16.71
CA PHE A 97 -3.46 -0.82 17.47
C PHE A 97 -3.67 -0.22 18.88
N PRO A 98 -3.07 -0.78 19.96
CA PRO A 98 -2.22 -1.98 19.98
C PRO A 98 -3.00 -3.29 20.16
N ASN A 99 -4.32 -3.25 20.27
CA ASN A 99 -5.15 -4.40 20.65
C ASN A 99 -5.61 -5.25 19.45
N ARG A 100 -5.51 -4.73 18.23
CA ARG A 100 -5.95 -5.35 16.96
C ARG A 100 -7.39 -5.88 16.98
N ASN A 101 -8.27 -5.24 17.75
CA ASN A 101 -9.67 -5.63 17.91
C ASN A 101 -10.56 -5.25 16.70
N VAL A 102 -10.04 -4.46 15.77
CA VAL A 102 -10.76 -4.02 14.56
C VAL A 102 -10.35 -4.89 13.37
N ASP A 103 -11.32 -5.41 12.63
CA ASP A 103 -11.08 -6.13 11.38
C ASP A 103 -10.88 -5.17 10.20
N TYR A 104 -10.02 -5.55 9.27
CA TYR A 104 -9.77 -4.79 8.05
C TYR A 104 -9.39 -5.72 6.89
N LYS A 105 -9.83 -5.36 5.69
CA LYS A 105 -9.59 -6.16 4.47
C LYS A 105 -8.25 -5.88 3.78
N GLY A 106 -7.45 -5.01 4.38
CA GLY A 106 -6.15 -4.55 3.90
C GLY A 106 -6.09 -3.03 3.88
N CYS A 107 -4.90 -2.49 4.08
CA CYS A 107 -4.66 -1.06 4.12
C CYS A 107 -3.61 -0.69 3.09
N THR A 108 -3.75 0.47 2.46
CA THR A 108 -2.69 1.01 1.61
C THR A 108 -2.49 2.48 1.87
N TRP A 109 -1.26 2.84 2.24
CA TRP A 109 -0.83 4.22 2.38
C TRP A 109 0.09 4.60 1.25
N TRP A 110 -0.22 5.71 0.59
CA TRP A 110 0.64 6.32 -0.40
C TRP A 110 1.22 7.60 0.20
N ILE A 111 2.52 7.55 0.48
CA ILE A 111 3.25 8.61 1.15
C ILE A 111 4.01 9.39 0.08
N GLN A 112 3.77 10.70 0.00
CA GLN A 112 4.31 11.58 -1.02
C GLN A 112 5.05 12.73 -0.35
N ALA A 113 6.37 12.77 -0.53
CA ALA A 113 7.18 13.86 -0.02
C ALA A 113 7.13 15.07 -0.96
N PRO A 114 7.33 16.28 -0.43
CA PRO A 114 7.56 17.47 -1.25
C PRO A 114 8.77 17.32 -2.19
N VAL A 115 8.84 18.23 -3.16
CA VAL A 115 9.97 18.30 -4.10
C VAL A 115 11.28 18.48 -3.32
N GLY A 116 12.30 17.72 -3.71
CA GLY A 116 13.62 17.75 -3.06
C GLY A 116 13.75 16.84 -1.83
N GLN A 117 12.65 16.21 -1.39
CA GLN A 117 12.63 15.33 -0.23
C GLN A 117 12.19 13.90 -0.58
N VAL A 118 12.44 12.98 0.36
CA VAL A 118 12.02 11.57 0.31
C VAL A 118 11.36 11.17 1.63
N PRO A 119 10.36 10.26 1.61
CA PRO A 119 9.78 9.73 2.83
C PRO A 119 10.75 8.92 3.68
N ARG A 120 10.69 9.11 5.00
CA ARG A 120 11.32 8.26 6.02
C ARG A 120 10.26 7.77 7.00
N LEU A 121 10.19 6.45 7.18
CA LEU A 121 9.35 5.82 8.19
C LEU A 121 10.19 5.40 9.38
N THR A 122 9.76 5.75 10.59
CA THR A 122 10.34 5.29 11.86
C THR A 122 9.32 4.43 12.57
N PHE A 123 9.61 3.15 12.78
CA PHE A 123 8.69 2.23 13.45
C PHE A 123 8.83 2.34 14.96
N GLU A 124 7.75 2.70 15.65
CA GLU A 124 7.71 2.71 17.12
C GLU A 124 7.43 1.30 17.67
N GLU A 125 6.57 0.53 16.98
CA GLU A 125 6.25 -0.87 17.29
C GLU A 125 5.89 -1.59 15.99
N PHE A 126 6.30 -2.86 15.88
CA PHE A 126 5.93 -3.74 14.77
C PHE A 126 5.85 -5.18 15.27
N SER A 127 4.62 -5.69 15.34
CA SER A 127 4.33 -7.04 15.80
C SER A 127 3.03 -7.51 15.14
N ILE A 128 3.14 -8.24 14.04
CA ILE A 128 1.99 -8.82 13.30
C ILE A 128 2.14 -10.35 13.23
N GLU A 129 1.30 -11.04 12.46
CA GLU A 129 1.44 -12.49 12.25
C GLU A 129 2.86 -12.87 11.84
N PRO A 130 3.49 -13.90 12.42
CA PRO A 130 4.83 -14.32 12.05
C PRO A 130 4.86 -15.03 10.68
N ARG A 131 6.07 -15.31 10.19
CA ARG A 131 6.25 -16.22 9.04
C ARG A 131 5.60 -17.55 9.35
N LEU A 132 4.93 -18.13 8.35
CA LEU A 132 4.36 -19.46 8.49
C LEU A 132 5.50 -20.48 8.56
N ALA A 133 5.65 -21.13 9.72
CA ALA A 133 6.50 -22.29 9.89
C ALA A 133 5.63 -23.52 9.69
N LEU A 134 5.75 -24.15 8.52
CA LEU A 134 5.07 -25.41 8.27
C LEU A 134 5.92 -26.58 8.81
N PRO A 135 5.29 -27.68 9.23
CA PRO A 135 6.00 -28.89 9.63
C PRO A 135 7.04 -29.32 8.58
N GLU A 136 8.16 -29.91 9.01
CA GLU A 136 9.24 -30.37 8.12
C GLU A 136 8.76 -31.33 7.03
N GLU A 137 7.64 -32.01 7.27
CA GLU A 137 6.93 -32.91 6.38
C GLU A 137 6.24 -32.21 5.18
N ASN A 138 6.14 -30.87 5.16
CA ASN A 138 5.71 -30.11 3.98
C ASN A 138 6.71 -29.02 3.56
N PRO A 139 7.96 -29.39 3.22
CA PRO A 139 9.01 -28.43 2.90
C PRO A 139 8.81 -27.79 1.51
N ALA A 140 8.03 -28.44 0.63
CA ALA A 140 7.72 -27.97 -0.72
C ALA A 140 6.63 -26.89 -0.75
N SER A 141 5.99 -26.59 0.39
CA SER A 141 4.98 -25.53 0.43
C SER A 141 5.62 -24.18 0.17
N THR A 142 5.09 -23.47 -0.83
CA THR A 142 5.51 -22.11 -1.16
C THR A 142 5.30 -21.13 -0.02
N TYR A 143 4.49 -21.46 0.99
CA TYR A 143 4.23 -20.60 2.14
C TYR A 143 5.26 -20.75 3.27
N ASN A 144 6.09 -21.80 3.25
CA ASN A 144 7.05 -22.05 4.31
C ASN A 144 8.08 -20.92 4.38
N GLY A 145 8.24 -20.32 5.56
CA GLY A 145 9.14 -19.18 5.77
C GLY A 145 8.65 -17.88 5.11
N GLN A 146 7.39 -17.79 4.67
CA GLN A 146 6.83 -16.58 4.09
C GLN A 146 5.83 -15.88 5.02
N CYS A 147 5.63 -14.59 4.80
CA CYS A 147 4.61 -13.78 5.46
C CYS A 147 3.22 -14.07 4.84
N ALA A 148 2.76 -15.31 4.98
CA ALA A 148 1.57 -15.83 4.30
C ALA A 148 0.24 -15.42 4.96
N LEU A 149 0.23 -15.31 6.30
CA LEU A 149 -0.97 -14.98 7.07
C LEU A 149 -1.28 -13.48 6.99
N GLU A 150 -0.28 -12.66 7.29
CA GLU A 150 -0.32 -11.20 7.18
C GLU A 150 1.06 -10.69 6.81
N ARG A 151 1.11 -9.56 6.12
CA ARG A 151 2.36 -8.92 5.71
C ARG A 151 2.20 -7.43 5.64
N LEU A 152 3.26 -6.72 6.02
CA LEU A 152 3.48 -5.33 5.65
C LEU A 152 4.46 -5.30 4.48
N GLU A 153 4.01 -4.92 3.30
CA GLU A 153 4.87 -4.67 2.16
C GLU A 153 5.27 -3.19 2.13
N VAL A 154 6.57 -2.92 2.15
CA VAL A 154 7.13 -1.57 2.09
C VAL A 154 7.83 -1.39 0.75
N ARG A 155 7.34 -0.47 -0.06
CA ARG A 155 7.91 -0.11 -1.37
C ARG A 155 8.63 1.22 -1.27
N THR A 156 9.96 1.19 -1.28
CA THR A 156 10.82 2.37 -1.05
C THR A 156 11.39 2.96 -2.35
N ARG A 157 11.41 2.21 -3.45
CA ARG A 157 12.04 2.60 -4.71
C ARG A 157 11.03 3.04 -5.77
N ASP A 158 10.03 2.19 -5.98
CA ASP A 158 9.00 2.39 -6.98
C ASP A 158 7.65 1.91 -6.44
N ARG A 159 6.59 2.08 -7.23
CA ARG A 159 5.23 1.72 -6.78
C ARG A 159 4.91 0.24 -6.90
N PHE A 160 5.82 -0.61 -7.38
CA PHE A 160 5.55 -2.00 -7.77
C PHE A 160 6.32 -3.03 -6.92
N HIS A 161 7.57 -2.71 -6.55
CA HIS A 161 8.47 -3.60 -5.84
C HIS A 161 8.62 -3.21 -4.38
N GLY A 162 8.34 -4.16 -3.47
CA GLY A 162 8.48 -3.96 -2.04
C GLY A 162 9.02 -5.18 -1.31
N LYS A 163 9.59 -4.92 -0.14
CA LYS A 163 10.00 -5.97 0.80
C LYS A 163 8.83 -6.27 1.74
N MET A 164 8.61 -7.56 1.99
CA MET A 164 7.56 -8.03 2.90
C MET A 164 8.16 -8.26 4.28
N TYR A 165 7.49 -7.70 5.30
CA TYR A 165 7.84 -7.84 6.70
C TYR A 165 6.66 -8.48 7.45
N CYS A 166 6.99 -9.30 8.45
CA CYS A 166 6.01 -9.92 9.34
C CYS A 166 6.62 -10.28 10.70
N GLY A 167 5.81 -10.80 11.63
CA GLY A 167 6.25 -11.06 13.00
C GLY A 167 6.79 -9.78 13.66
N LYS A 168 8.04 -9.85 14.14
CA LYS A 168 8.79 -8.75 14.76
C LYS A 168 10.09 -8.43 14.00
N GLU A 169 10.02 -8.51 12.68
CA GLU A 169 11.17 -8.33 11.79
C GLU A 169 11.70 -6.91 11.77
N ILE A 170 10.81 -5.92 11.89
CA ILE A 170 11.19 -4.51 12.05
C ILE A 170 11.35 -4.22 13.53
N LYS A 171 12.49 -3.69 13.94
CA LYS A 171 12.77 -3.39 15.35
C LYS A 171 12.21 -2.02 15.75
N PRO A 172 11.93 -1.81 17.05
CA PRO A 172 11.60 -0.48 17.54
C PRO A 172 12.70 0.53 17.20
N ASN A 173 12.30 1.71 16.74
CA ASN A 173 13.13 2.79 16.22
C ASN A 173 13.91 2.48 14.93
N GLU A 174 13.66 1.34 14.28
CA GLU A 174 14.21 1.07 12.96
C GLU A 174 13.57 2.02 11.93
N THR A 175 14.42 2.55 11.03
CA THR A 175 13.99 3.50 10.02
C THR A 175 14.12 2.93 8.62
N LEU A 176 13.10 3.16 7.79
CA LEU A 176 13.10 2.81 6.37
C LEU A 176 12.98 4.12 5.57
N THR A 177 13.97 4.43 4.75
CA THR A 177 14.00 5.64 3.92
C THR A 177 13.76 5.29 2.45
N ALA A 178 12.93 6.07 1.77
CA ALA A 178 12.66 5.91 0.35
C ALA A 178 13.84 6.39 -0.51
N GLN A 179 13.99 5.77 -1.68
CA GLN A 179 14.90 6.20 -2.75
C GLN A 179 14.21 7.18 -3.71
N ALA A 180 12.88 7.20 -3.72
CA ALA A 180 12.05 8.11 -4.50
C ALA A 180 11.27 9.07 -3.59
N SER A 181 10.68 10.12 -4.18
CA SER A 181 9.79 11.04 -3.46
C SER A 181 8.45 10.43 -3.06
N GLU A 182 8.26 9.13 -3.33
CA GLU A 182 7.07 8.38 -2.99
C GLU A 182 7.44 7.07 -2.29
N MET A 183 6.61 6.68 -1.33
CA MET A 183 6.69 5.40 -0.65
C MET A 183 5.29 4.80 -0.55
N VAL A 184 5.18 3.49 -0.77
CA VAL A 184 3.90 2.78 -0.67
C VAL A 184 3.98 1.72 0.43
N LEU A 185 3.03 1.76 1.35
CA LEU A 185 2.84 0.74 2.38
C LEU A 185 1.58 -0.05 2.09
N ILE A 186 1.68 -1.38 2.08
CA ILE A 186 0.52 -2.27 1.89
C ILE A 186 0.46 -3.26 3.04
N LEU A 187 -0.52 -3.09 3.92
CA LEU A 187 -0.84 -4.07 4.95
C LEU A 187 -1.86 -5.06 4.40
N GLY A 188 -1.55 -6.35 4.48
CA GLY A 188 -2.47 -7.44 4.13
C GLY A 188 -3.73 -7.46 5.01
N LYS A 189 -4.74 -8.22 4.60
CA LYS A 189 -5.95 -8.43 5.40
C LYS A 189 -5.59 -9.03 6.78
N LYS A 190 -6.27 -8.58 7.83
CA LYS A 190 -6.15 -9.19 9.16
C LYS A 190 -6.73 -10.61 9.14
N ARG A 191 -5.97 -11.59 9.64
CA ARG A 191 -6.43 -12.98 9.79
C ARG A 191 -6.76 -13.33 11.23
N THR A 192 -5.90 -12.93 12.17
CA THR A 192 -6.13 -13.13 13.60
C THR A 192 -5.71 -11.89 14.39
N ASN A 193 -5.88 -11.94 15.72
CA ASN A 193 -5.47 -10.88 16.64
C ASN A 193 -4.03 -11.06 17.15
N THR A 194 -3.22 -11.93 16.52
CA THR A 194 -1.80 -12.12 16.89
C THR A 194 -0.99 -10.84 16.72
N GLY A 195 -0.14 -10.56 17.71
CA GLY A 195 0.71 -9.37 17.74
C GLY A 195 -0.04 -8.13 18.22
N LYS A 196 0.59 -6.96 18.06
CA LYS A 196 0.00 -5.66 18.44
C LYS A 196 -0.40 -4.79 17.25
N GLY A 197 0.06 -5.14 16.05
CA GLY A 197 -0.03 -4.31 14.87
C GLY A 197 1.27 -3.55 14.65
N PHE A 198 1.17 -2.41 14.00
CA PHE A 198 2.30 -1.49 13.89
C PHE A 198 1.88 -0.05 14.14
N ARG A 199 2.85 0.74 14.57
CA ARG A 199 2.78 2.19 14.69
C ARG A 199 4.07 2.76 14.15
N ALA A 200 3.97 3.67 13.20
CA ALA A 200 5.13 4.30 12.57
C ALA A 200 4.91 5.80 12.36
N ARG A 201 5.97 6.58 12.54
CA ARG A 201 6.01 8.00 12.23
C ARG A 201 6.53 8.20 10.81
N VAL A 202 5.88 9.08 10.06
CA VAL A 202 6.31 9.53 8.74
C VAL A 202 7.01 10.88 8.89
N ASP A 203 8.23 10.98 8.39
CA ASP A 203 8.93 12.25 8.19
C ASP A 203 9.34 12.40 6.72
N PHE A 204 9.66 13.63 6.31
CA PHE A 204 10.30 13.90 5.02
C PHE A 204 11.71 14.41 5.27
N VAL A 205 12.67 13.79 4.59
CA VAL A 205 14.09 14.12 4.69
C VAL A 205 14.61 14.54 3.34
N ASP A 206 15.63 15.39 3.32
CA ASP A 206 16.24 15.83 2.07
C ASP A 206 16.75 14.64 1.27
N LYS A 207 16.44 14.65 -0.03
CA LYS A 207 16.88 13.60 -0.94
C LYS A 207 18.41 13.61 -0.94
N PRO A 208 19.09 12.46 -0.71
CA PRO A 208 20.53 12.40 -0.86
C PRO A 208 20.89 12.87 -2.27
N THR A 209 21.57 14.00 -2.35
CA THR A 209 22.14 14.47 -3.61
C THR A 209 23.45 13.71 -3.83
N GLY A 210 23.84 13.46 -5.08
CA GLY A 210 25.16 12.89 -5.36
C GLY A 210 26.30 13.70 -4.71
N VAL A 211 26.07 14.99 -4.46
CA VAL A 211 26.97 15.87 -3.70
C VAL A 211 27.11 15.42 -2.24
N SER A 212 26.01 15.08 -1.55
CA SER A 212 26.07 14.58 -0.17
C SER A 212 26.78 13.22 -0.04
N GLU A 213 26.64 12.32 -1.02
CA GLU A 213 27.42 11.08 -1.05
C GLU A 213 28.91 11.36 -1.26
N ILE A 214 29.25 12.26 -2.20
CA ILE A 214 30.64 12.70 -2.45
C ILE A 214 31.24 13.37 -1.20
N VAL A 215 30.49 14.25 -0.53
CA VAL A 215 30.95 14.90 0.70
C VAL A 215 31.21 13.88 1.80
N ASN A 216 30.34 12.88 1.97
CA ASN A 216 30.56 11.81 2.94
C ASN A 216 31.79 10.94 2.61
N ILE A 217 32.02 10.63 1.34
CA ILE A 217 33.23 9.91 0.89
C ILE A 217 34.49 10.73 1.17
N ILE A 218 34.49 12.02 0.82
CA ILE A 218 35.64 12.92 1.04
C ILE A 218 35.91 13.07 2.53
N THR A 219 34.86 13.29 3.34
CA THR A 219 35.00 13.46 4.80
C THR A 219 35.51 12.18 5.46
N GLY A 220 35.00 11.02 5.03
CA GLY A 220 35.51 9.72 5.48
C GLY A 220 36.97 9.49 5.12
N ALA A 221 37.38 9.84 3.89
CA ALA A 221 38.76 9.71 3.45
C ALA A 221 39.72 10.64 4.22
N ILE A 222 39.30 11.88 4.50
CA ILE A 222 40.05 12.85 5.30
C ILE A 222 40.27 12.32 6.72
N ASN A 223 39.20 11.84 7.38
CA ASN A 223 39.29 11.29 8.74
C ASN A 223 40.23 10.08 8.82
N VAL A 224 40.22 9.21 7.80
CA VAL A 224 41.14 8.06 7.73
C VAL A 224 42.59 8.53 7.56
N ALA A 225 42.82 9.54 6.71
CA ALA A 225 44.14 10.10 6.50
C ALA A 225 44.68 10.78 7.78
N GLU A 226 43.86 11.56 8.47
CA GLU A 226 44.22 12.21 9.74
C GLU A 226 44.57 11.18 10.82
N ASN A 227 43.79 10.11 10.95
CA ASN A 227 44.08 9.01 11.88
C ASN A 227 45.40 8.29 11.53
N PHE A 228 45.68 8.09 10.24
CA PHE A 228 46.93 7.45 9.80
C PHE A 228 48.15 8.32 10.10
N VAL A 229 48.01 9.64 9.90
CA VAL A 229 49.04 10.62 10.21
C VAL A 229 49.27 10.73 11.72
N GLN A 230 48.22 10.72 12.54
CA GLN A 230 48.35 10.65 14.00
C GLN A 230 49.02 9.36 14.48
N ALA A 231 48.68 8.21 13.89
CA ALA A 231 49.30 6.92 14.22
C ALA A 231 50.81 6.92 13.89
N GLN A 232 51.22 7.53 12.77
CA GLN A 232 52.63 7.64 12.41
C GLN A 232 53.41 8.62 13.30
N MET A 233 52.78 9.69 13.78
CA MET A 233 53.42 10.68 14.67
C MET A 233 53.53 10.23 16.13
N THR A 234 52.72 9.26 16.56
CA THR A 234 52.72 8.76 17.95
C THR A 234 53.63 7.56 18.19
N GLY A 235 54.27 7.02 17.15
CA GLY A 235 55.41 6.12 17.27
C GLY A 235 55.17 4.83 18.08
N ARG A 236 54.01 4.18 17.89
CA ARG A 236 53.72 2.85 18.41
C ARG A 236 53.39 1.86 17.30
#